data_AF-A0AB39TUH2-F1
#
_entry.id   AF-A0AB39TUH2-F1
#
_cell.length_a   1.000
_cell.length_b   1.000
_cell.length_c   1.000
_cell.angle_alpha   90.00
_cell.angle_beta   90.00
_cell.angle_gamma   90.00
#
_symmetry.space_group_name_H-M   'P 1'
#
loop_
_entity.id
_entity.type
_entity.pdbx_description
1 polymer ?
#
loop_
_entity_poly.entity_id
_entity_poly.type
_entity_poly.pdbx_seq_one_letter_code
_entity_poly.pdbx_strand_id
1 'polypeptide(L)' 'MDEGGEPVCWLDRVCPECGRLRERPGPEPCENCGAGEEGGDSRSGDSR' A
#
# COMPACT_ATOMS: atom_id res chain seq x y z
N MET A 1 18.96 -16.81 -18.82
CA MET A 1 19.34 -15.84 -17.78
C MET A 1 18.62 -14.56 -18.11
N ASP A 2 17.95 -14.02 -17.10
CA ASP A 2 17.18 -12.77 -17.08
C ASP A 2 16.04 -12.58 -18.09
N GLU A 3 14.83 -12.97 -17.70
CA GLU A 3 13.61 -12.35 -18.24
C GLU A 3 12.62 -12.09 -17.11
N GLY A 4 13.14 -11.61 -15.97
CA GLY A 4 12.35 -10.92 -14.95
C GLY A 4 12.15 -9.49 -15.45
N GLY A 5 11.02 -9.24 -16.11
CA GLY A 5 10.67 -7.96 -16.72
C GLY A 5 10.95 -6.78 -15.79
N GLU A 6 11.42 -5.68 -16.39
CA GLU A 6 11.84 -4.48 -15.68
C GLU A 6 10.84 -4.12 -14.56
N PRO A 7 11.31 -3.79 -13.34
CA PRO A 7 10.43 -3.46 -12.23
C PRO A 7 9.59 -2.29 -12.68
N VAL A 8 8.33 -2.60 -12.96
CA VAL A 8 7.52 -1.64 -13.69
C VAL A 8 7.34 -0.46 -12.76
N CYS A 9 7.67 0.75 -13.22
CA CYS A 9 7.63 1.96 -12.40
C CYS A 9 6.26 2.24 -11.74
N TRP A 10 5.22 1.46 -12.08
CA TRP A 10 3.92 1.43 -11.42
C TRP A 10 3.83 0.53 -10.17
N LEU A 11 4.76 -0.41 -9.95
CA LEU A 11 4.82 -1.22 -8.72
C LEU A 11 5.06 -0.36 -7.49
N ASP A 12 5.84 0.72 -7.63
CA ASP A 12 6.09 1.72 -6.59
C ASP A 12 4.79 2.45 -6.17
N ARG A 13 3.74 2.40 -7.01
CA ARG A 13 2.42 2.95 -6.70
C ARG A 13 1.50 1.94 -6.02
N VAL A 14 1.89 0.69 -5.92
CA VAL A 14 1.12 -0.34 -5.22
C VAL A 14 1.37 -0.20 -3.73
N CYS A 15 0.30 -0.14 -2.94
CA CYS A 15 0.42 -0.13 -1.49
C CYS A 15 1.06 -1.44 -1.00
N PRO A 16 2.17 -1.39 -0.23
CA PRO A 16 2.83 -2.59 0.27
C PRO A 16 2.00 -3.36 1.31
N GLU A 17 1.03 -2.71 1.96
CA GLU A 17 0.18 -3.32 2.99
C GLU A 17 -0.99 -4.13 2.40
N CYS A 18 -1.71 -3.58 1.41
CA CYS A 18 -2.91 -4.21 0.86
C CYS A 18 -2.80 -4.64 -0.62
N GLY A 19 -1.69 -4.34 -1.30
CA GLY A 19 -1.47 -4.69 -2.71
C GLY A 19 -2.36 -3.94 -3.70
N ARG A 20 -3.08 -2.90 -3.26
CA ARG A 20 -3.92 -2.06 -4.13
C ARG A 20 -3.12 -0.92 -4.75
N LEU A 21 -3.44 -0.59 -6.00
CA LEU A 21 -2.86 0.56 -6.69
C LEU A 21 -3.37 1.86 -6.06
N ARG A 22 -2.46 2.75 -5.68
CA ARG A 22 -2.80 4.09 -5.18
C ARG A 22 -3.03 5.04 -6.34
N GLU A 23 -4.07 5.88 -6.24
CA GLU A 23 -4.29 6.94 -7.23
C GLU A 23 -3.28 8.08 -7.03
N ARG A 24 -2.98 8.41 -5.76
CA ARG A 24 -1.99 9.42 -5.39
C ARG A 24 -0.84 8.77 -4.60
N PRO A 25 0.31 8.44 -5.24
CA PRO A 25 1.51 8.03 -4.51
C PRO A 25 2.06 9.24 -3.74
N GLY A 26 2.31 9.09 -2.44
CA GLY A 26 2.75 10.18 -1.57
C GLY A 26 2.71 9.81 -0.08
N PRO A 27 3.00 10.77 0.83
CA PRO A 27 2.94 10.56 2.27
C PRO A 27 1.51 10.36 2.81
N GLU A 28 0.51 10.69 1.99
CA GLU A 28 -0.89 10.47 2.33
C GLU A 28 -1.18 8.99 2.60
N PRO A 29 -2.14 8.69 3.49
CA PRO A 29 -2.53 7.32 3.77
C PRO A 29 -3.18 6.66 2.55
N CYS A 30 -3.13 5.32 2.52
CA CYS A 30 -3.73 4.54 1.45
C CYS A 30 -5.25 4.70 1.46
N GLU A 31 -5.82 5.21 0.37
CA GLU A 31 -7.27 5.35 0.16
C GLU A 31 -8.06 4.03 0.20
N ASN A 32 -7.38 2.87 0.11
CA ASN A 32 -8.01 1.55 0.14
C ASN A 32 -8.03 0.93 1.55
N CYS A 33 -6.93 1.04 2.31
CA CYS A 33 -6.77 0.37 3.60
C CYS A 33 -6.38 1.27 4.76
N GLY A 34 -6.06 2.54 4.51
CA GLY A 34 -5.60 3.50 5.52
C GLY A 34 -4.09 3.54 5.76
N ALA A 35 -3.29 2.59 5.28
CA ALA A 35 -1.85 2.53 5.58
C ALA A 35 -1.08 3.85 5.30
N GLY A 36 -0.33 4.38 6.28
CA GLY A 36 0.46 5.62 6.15
C GLY A 36 -0.01 6.78 7.03
N GLU A 37 -1.09 6.61 7.79
CA GLU A 37 -1.49 7.55 8.85
C GLU A 37 -0.42 7.48 9.95
N GLU A 38 0.45 8.49 10.02
CA GLU A 38 1.42 8.70 11.10
C GLU A 38 0.67 9.05 12.40
N GLY A 39 -0.20 8.17 12.88
CA GLY A 39 -1.15 8.55 13.91
C GLY A 39 -2.31 7.59 14.08
N GLY A 40 -2.03 6.39 14.57
CA GLY A 40 -2.98 5.76 15.49
C GLY A 40 -3.16 4.27 15.34
N ASP A 41 -2.31 3.54 16.04
CA ASP A 41 -2.75 2.34 16.74
C ASP A 41 -4.09 2.63 17.44
N SER A 42 -5.18 2.03 16.98
CA SER A 42 -6.28 1.60 17.84
C SER A 42 -7.19 0.60 17.13
N ARG A 43 -6.74 -0.65 17.28
CA ARG A 43 -7.55 -1.86 17.49
C ARG A 43 -7.97 -2.63 16.25
N SER A 44 -7.21 -3.71 16.05
CA SER A 44 -7.79 -5.05 15.95
C SER A 44 -9.13 -5.13 16.68
N GLY A 45 -10.20 -5.17 15.90
CA GLY A 45 -11.52 -5.66 16.29
C GLY A 45 -11.81 -6.94 15.51
N ASP A 46 -10.92 -7.91 15.66
CA ASP A 46 -11.25 -9.32 15.49
C ASP A 46 -12.45 -9.68 16.39
N SER A 47 -13.21 -10.71 15.99
CA SER A 47 -14.31 -11.37 16.70
C SER A 47 -15.75 -10.88 16.43
N ARG A 48 -16.36 -11.36 15.33
CA ARG A 48 -17.49 -12.32 15.37
C ARG A 48 -17.92 -12.84 14.01
#